data_AF-A0AAV7F620-F1
#
_entry.id   AF-A0AAV7F620-F1
#
_cell.length_a   1.000
_cell.length_b   1.000
_cell.length_c   1.000
_cell.angle_alpha   90.00
_cell.angle_beta   90.00
_cell.angle_gamma   90.00
#
_symmetry.space_group_name_H-M   'P 1'
#
loop_
_entity.id
_entity.type
_entity.pdbx_description
1 polymer ?
#
loop_
_entity_poly.entity_id
_entity_poly.type
_entity_poly.pdbx_seq_one_letter_code
_entity_poly.pdbx_strand_id
1 'polypeptide(L)'
;MSLRIKAVVDKFVKELKEALDADIQDRIMKEREMQSYIEEREREVAEREAAWKAELSRREAEIARQEARLKIEKENLEKEKSVLMGTASGQDNQDGALEITHSTLRFHKDVCFLRGLNEETGNSEELLHL
;
A
#
# COMPACT_ATOMS: atom_id res chain seq x y z
N MET A 1 -63.28 -50.74 -17.22
CA MET A 1 -62.02 -50.62 -18.00
C MET A 1 -61.37 -51.99 -18.13
N SER A 2 -60.74 -52.30 -19.27
CA SER A 2 -60.04 -53.58 -19.49
C SER A 2 -58.77 -53.68 -18.62
N LEU A 3 -58.58 -54.82 -17.93
CA LEU A 3 -57.44 -55.07 -17.02
C LEU A 3 -56.06 -54.85 -17.67
N ARG A 4 -55.96 -55.05 -18.99
CA ARG A 4 -54.72 -54.82 -19.76
C ARG A 4 -54.33 -53.33 -19.83
N ILE A 5 -55.32 -52.45 -20.00
CA ILE A 5 -55.09 -51.01 -20.08
C ILE A 5 -54.59 -50.50 -18.73
N LYS A 6 -55.19 -50.99 -17.63
CA LYS A 6 -54.75 -50.66 -16.27
C LYS A 6 -53.30 -51.06 -16.03
N ALA A 7 -52.89 -52.27 -16.40
CA ALA A 7 -51.51 -52.73 -16.21
C ALA A 7 -50.47 -51.87 -16.96
N VAL A 8 -50.81 -51.39 -18.16
CA VAL A 8 -49.93 -50.47 -18.93
C VAL A 8 -49.84 -49.11 -18.24
N VAL A 9 -50.97 -48.56 -17.78
CA VAL A 9 -51.00 -47.28 -17.07
C VAL A 9 -50.21 -47.35 -15.76
N ASP A 10 -50.41 -48.41 -14.97
CA ASP A 10 -49.71 -48.61 -13.70
C ASP A 10 -48.19 -48.70 -13.91
N LYS A 11 -47.74 -49.41 -14.96
CA LYS A 11 -46.33 -49.49 -15.34
C LYS A 11 -45.77 -48.12 -15.75
N PHE A 12 -46.49 -47.39 -16.59
CA PHE A 12 -46.08 -46.07 -17.05
C PHE A 12 -45.96 -45.05 -15.91
N VAL A 13 -46.93 -45.04 -14.99
CA VAL A 13 -46.90 -44.18 -13.79
C VAL A 13 -45.71 -44.53 -12.90
N LYS A 14 -45.40 -45.82 -12.75
CA LYS A 14 -44.23 -46.26 -11.99
C LYS A 14 -42.93 -45.78 -12.61
N GLU A 15 -42.74 -46.01 -13.91
CA GLU A 15 -41.53 -45.59 -14.64
C GLU A 15 -41.35 -44.06 -14.62
N LEU A 16 -42.45 -43.31 -14.77
CA LEU A 16 -42.40 -41.84 -14.67
C LEU A 16 -41.98 -41.37 -13.27
N LYS A 17 -42.48 -42.02 -12.21
CA LYS A 17 -42.07 -41.69 -10.84
C LYS A 17 -40.60 -41.99 -10.61
N GLU A 18 -40.13 -43.16 -11.02
CA GLU A 18 -38.72 -43.55 -10.88
C GLU A 18 -37.79 -42.61 -11.66
N ALA A 19 -38.16 -42.22 -12.87
CA ALA A 19 -37.38 -41.26 -13.67
C ALA A 19 -37.35 -39.86 -13.02
N LEU A 20 -38.48 -39.40 -12.48
CA LEU A 20 -38.55 -38.12 -11.80
C LEU A 20 -37.75 -38.11 -10.49
N ASP A 21 -37.85 -39.18 -9.69
CA ASP A 21 -37.10 -39.32 -8.45
C ASP A 21 -35.59 -39.35 -8.72
N ALA A 22 -35.16 -40.04 -9.78
CA ALA A 22 -33.76 -40.05 -10.20
C ALA A 22 -33.25 -38.67 -10.62
N ASP A 23 -34.03 -37.90 -11.40
CA ASP A 23 -33.68 -36.53 -11.81
C ASP A 23 -33.57 -35.59 -10.60
N ILE A 24 -34.50 -35.70 -9.64
CA ILE A 24 -34.47 -34.93 -8.40
C ILE A 24 -33.19 -35.25 -7.61
N GLN A 25 -32.84 -36.53 -7.45
CA GLN A 25 -31.63 -36.93 -6.74
C GLN A 25 -30.35 -36.45 -7.45
N ASP A 26 -30.28 -36.55 -8.77
CA ASP A 26 -29.14 -36.07 -9.55
C ASP A 26 -28.94 -34.56 -9.38
N ARG A 27 -30.03 -33.78 -9.41
CA ARG A 27 -29.97 -32.33 -9.16
C ARG A 27 -29.49 -32.00 -7.75
N ILE A 28 -30.01 -32.69 -6.74
CA ILE A 28 -29.58 -32.50 -5.34
C ILE A 28 -28.10 -32.84 -5.18
N MET A 29 -27.63 -33.91 -5.81
CA MET A 29 -26.23 -34.34 -5.76
C MET A 29 -25.32 -33.27 -6.36
N LYS A 30 -25.62 -32.79 -7.58
CA LYS A 30 -24.85 -31.73 -8.25
C LYS A 30 -24.84 -30.42 -7.47
N GLU A 31 -25.98 -30.04 -6.88
CA GLU A 31 -26.07 -28.82 -6.08
C GLU A 31 -25.21 -28.91 -4.82
N ARG A 32 -25.17 -30.06 -4.15
CA ARG A 32 -24.28 -30.28 -2.99
C ARG A 32 -22.81 -30.24 -3.35
N GLU A 33 -22.43 -30.87 -4.46
CA GLU A 33 -21.05 -30.84 -4.95
C GLU A 33 -20.61 -29.41 -5.28
N MET A 34 -21.46 -28.68 -5.99
CA MET A 34 -21.21 -27.27 -6.33
C MET A 34 -21.11 -26.41 -5.07
N GLN A 35 -21.98 -26.63 -4.09
CA GLN A 35 -21.94 -25.89 -2.83
C GLN A 35 -20.64 -26.15 -2.06
N SER A 36 -20.20 -27.41 -1.98
CA SER A 36 -18.93 -27.77 -1.35
C SER A 36 -17.74 -27.10 -2.04
N TYR A 37 -17.75 -27.02 -3.37
CA TYR A 37 -16.70 -26.33 -4.12
C TYR A 37 -16.67 -24.84 -3.81
N ILE A 38 -17.84 -24.18 -3.74
CA ILE A 38 -17.94 -22.77 -3.40
C ILE A 38 -17.40 -22.53 -1.98
N GLU A 39 -17.82 -23.33 -1.00
CA GLU A 39 -17.36 -23.20 0.39
C GLU A 39 -15.83 -23.34 0.54
N GLU A 40 -15.22 -24.27 -0.20
CA GLU A 40 -13.77 -24.44 -0.22
C GLU A 40 -13.07 -23.19 -0.79
N ARG A 41 -13.58 -22.65 -1.90
CA ARG A 41 -13.04 -21.44 -2.53
C ARG A 41 -13.23 -20.20 -1.66
N GLU A 42 -14.36 -20.08 -0.97
CA GLU A 42 -14.61 -19.00 0.00
C GLU A 42 -13.61 -19.07 1.15
N ARG A 43 -13.30 -20.28 1.65
CA ARG A 43 -12.28 -20.46 2.69
C ARG A 43 -10.89 -20.04 2.22
N GLU A 44 -10.47 -20.47 1.03
CA GLU A 44 -9.16 -20.09 0.47
C GLU A 44 -9.03 -18.57 0.31
N VAL A 45 -10.09 -17.91 -0.17
CA VAL A 45 -10.13 -16.44 -0.28
C VAL A 45 -10.04 -15.80 1.10
N ALA A 46 -10.82 -16.27 2.07
CA ALA A 46 -10.80 -15.73 3.44
C ALA A 46 -9.41 -15.88 4.10
N GLU A 47 -8.74 -17.01 3.93
CA GLU A 47 -7.38 -17.23 4.44
C GLU A 47 -6.37 -16.28 3.78
N ARG A 48 -6.47 -16.09 2.46
CA ARG A 48 -5.59 -15.18 1.74
C ARG A 48 -5.82 -13.73 2.13
N GLU A 49 -7.07 -13.31 2.27
CA GLU A 49 -7.43 -11.98 2.75
C GLU A 49 -6.94 -11.75 4.18
N ALA A 50 -7.07 -12.74 5.07
CA ALA A 50 -6.54 -12.66 6.42
C ALA A 50 -5.02 -12.50 6.43
N ALA A 51 -4.30 -13.30 5.62
CA ALA A 51 -2.85 -13.19 5.50
C ALA A 51 -2.41 -11.83 4.94
N TRP A 52 -3.09 -11.32 3.91
CA TRP A 52 -2.80 -10.00 3.34
C TRP A 52 -3.12 -8.86 4.31
N LYS A 53 -4.20 -8.96 5.07
CA LYS A 53 -4.55 -7.97 6.10
C LYS A 53 -3.54 -7.96 7.24
N ALA A 54 -3.06 -9.12 7.67
CA ALA A 54 -2.00 -9.22 8.68
C ALA A 54 -0.68 -8.60 8.19
N GLU A 55 -0.31 -8.87 6.94
CA GLU A 55 0.88 -8.29 6.33
C GLU A 55 0.78 -6.77 6.17
N LEU A 56 -0.38 -6.27 5.74
CA LEU A 56 -0.63 -4.83 5.65
C LEU A 56 -0.49 -4.16 7.03
N SER A 57 -1.15 -4.72 8.05
CA SER A 57 -1.07 -4.20 9.42
C SER A 57 0.36 -4.20 9.96
N ARG A 58 1.16 -5.22 9.63
CA ARG A 58 2.59 -5.27 9.99
C ARG A 58 3.38 -4.13 9.35
N ARG A 59 3.13 -3.84 8.06
CA ARG A 59 3.80 -2.75 7.33
C ARG A 59 3.39 -1.39 7.86
N GLU A 60 2.11 -1.18 8.11
CA GLU A 60 1.59 0.07 8.70
C GLU A 60 2.22 0.33 10.06
N ALA A 61 2.35 -0.69 10.92
CA ALA A 61 3.01 -0.56 12.21
C ALA A 61 4.50 -0.22 12.09
N GLU A 62 5.19 -0.74 11.06
CA GLU A 62 6.58 -0.41 10.80
C GLU A 62 6.75 1.03 10.31
N ILE A 63 5.91 1.47 9.38
CA ILE A 63 5.89 2.86 8.90
C ILE A 63 5.66 3.81 10.08
N ALA A 64 4.68 3.54 10.94
CA ALA A 64 4.39 4.38 12.10
C ALA A 64 5.60 4.49 13.06
N ARG A 65 6.36 3.41 13.27
CA ARG A 65 7.60 3.45 14.06
C ARG A 65 8.67 4.33 13.41
N GLN A 66 8.84 4.21 12.09
CA GLN A 66 9.82 5.00 11.35
C GLN A 66 9.46 6.48 11.33
N GLU A 67 8.19 6.81 11.11
CA GLU A 67 7.68 8.19 11.17
C GLU A 67 7.88 8.81 12.55
N ALA A 68 7.62 8.06 13.63
CA ALA A 68 7.86 8.53 14.99
C ALA A 68 9.36 8.83 15.23
N ARG A 69 10.26 7.97 14.75
CA ARG A 69 11.71 8.19 14.85
C ARG A 69 12.14 9.44 14.08
N LEU A 70 11.71 9.58 12.83
CA LEU A 70 12.03 10.71 11.97
C LEU A 70 11.49 12.03 12.55
N LYS A 71 10.32 12.00 13.19
CA LYS A 71 9.76 13.18 13.86
C LYS A 71 10.67 13.68 14.98
N ILE A 72 11.15 12.78 15.84
CA ILE A 72 12.07 13.14 16.93
C ILE A 72 13.40 13.67 16.37
N GLU A 73 13.95 13.00 15.36
CA GLU A 73 15.19 13.42 14.70
C GLU A 73 15.06 14.83 14.11
N LYS A 74 13.95 15.11 13.41
CA LYS A 74 13.64 16.43 12.88
C LYS A 74 13.54 17.48 13.99
N GLU A 75 12.87 17.18 15.09
CA GLU A 75 12.76 18.09 16.24
C GLU A 75 14.14 18.38 16.88
N ASN A 76 15.01 17.38 16.97
CA ASN A 76 16.37 17.56 17.48
C ASN A 76 17.21 18.43 16.54
N LEU A 77 17.15 18.16 15.23
CA LEU A 77 17.85 18.96 14.22
C LEU A 77 17.37 20.41 14.22
N GLU A 78 16.07 20.68 14.40
CA GLU A 78 15.57 22.07 14.48
C GLU A 78 16.08 22.78 15.75
N LYS A 79 16.19 22.07 16.88
CA LYS A 79 16.79 22.62 18.11
C LYS A 79 18.28 22.91 17.91
N GLU A 80 19.03 21.98 17.34
CA GLU A 80 20.45 22.16 17.03
C GLU A 80 20.67 23.32 16.06
N LYS A 81 19.87 23.40 14.98
CA LYS A 81 19.87 24.52 14.05
C LYS A 81 19.58 25.83 14.77
N SER A 82 18.61 25.87 15.68
CA SER A 82 18.27 27.09 16.43
C SER A 82 19.42 27.53 17.37
N VAL A 83 20.15 26.59 17.97
CA VAL A 83 21.32 26.86 18.81
C VAL A 83 22.50 27.34 17.95
N LEU A 84 22.74 26.72 16.80
CA LEU A 84 23.82 27.08 15.88
C LEU A 84 23.54 28.39 15.14
N MET A 85 22.29 28.68 14.82
CA MET A 85 21.82 29.95 14.25
C MET A 85 21.59 31.02 15.34
N GLY A 86 22.46 31.06 16.36
CA GLY A 86 22.48 32.13 17.35
C GLY A 86 22.49 33.50 16.65
N THR A 87 21.52 34.35 17.01
CA THR A 87 21.23 35.69 16.45
C THR A 87 22.20 36.14 15.36
N ALA A 88 21.95 35.74 14.12
CA ALA A 88 22.37 36.54 12.98
C ALA A 88 21.53 37.83 13.06
N SER A 89 21.94 38.73 13.95
CA SER A 89 21.44 40.09 14.02
C SER A 89 21.77 40.70 12.67
N GLY A 90 20.77 40.77 11.78
CA GLY A 90 20.85 41.52 10.54
C GLY A 90 20.96 43.01 10.87
N GLN A 91 22.13 43.45 11.31
CA GLN A 91 22.53 44.82 11.08
C GLN A 91 22.99 44.86 9.63
N ASP A 92 22.04 45.11 8.74
CA ASP A 92 22.32 45.63 7.40
C ASP A 92 22.97 47.01 7.59
N ASN A 93 24.26 47.02 7.90
CA ASN A 93 25.07 48.19 7.69
C ASN A 93 25.16 48.36 6.17
N GLN A 94 24.86 49.56 5.69
CA GLN A 94 24.63 49.90 4.27
C GLN A 94 25.84 49.69 3.32
N ASP A 95 26.88 48.98 3.75
CA ASP A 95 28.10 48.69 3.02
C ASP A 95 28.23 47.24 2.54
N GLY A 96 27.20 46.40 2.70
CA GLY A 96 27.16 45.04 2.12
C GLY A 96 28.19 44.05 2.68
N ALA A 97 28.87 44.40 3.78
CA ALA A 97 29.82 43.53 4.45
C ALA A 97 29.11 42.73 5.56
N LEU A 98 29.10 41.40 5.40
CA LEU A 98 28.58 40.46 6.40
C LEU A 98 29.63 40.28 7.52
N GLU A 99 29.40 40.84 8.71
CA GLU A 99 30.25 40.56 9.88
C GLU A 99 29.80 39.27 10.58
N ILE A 100 30.54 38.19 10.37
CA ILE A 100 30.37 36.93 11.10
C ILE A 100 31.31 36.94 12.31
N THR A 101 30.77 37.19 13.50
CA THR A 101 31.55 37.07 14.74
C THR A 101 31.70 35.60 15.13
N HIS A 102 32.69 34.91 14.54
CA HIS A 102 33.01 33.53 14.93
C HIS A 102 33.92 33.53 16.17
N SER A 103 33.36 33.30 17.35
CA SER A 103 34.08 33.30 18.63
C SER A 103 34.87 32.02 18.88
N THR A 104 35.71 31.59 17.93
CA THR A 104 36.92 30.75 18.13
C THR A 104 37.50 30.38 16.77
N LEU A 105 38.72 30.86 16.50
CA LEU A 105 39.81 30.28 15.69
C LEU A 105 40.57 31.38 14.94
N ARG A 106 41.84 31.56 15.33
CA ARG A 106 42.82 32.33 14.56
C ARG A 106 43.12 31.56 13.28
N PHE A 107 42.61 32.01 12.14
CA PHE A 107 43.12 31.60 10.84
C PHE A 107 44.03 32.69 10.27
N HIS A 108 45.26 32.28 9.93
CA HIS A 108 46.25 33.11 9.26
C HIS A 108 45.72 33.47 7.87
N LYS A 109 45.80 34.76 7.52
CA LYS A 109 45.32 35.31 6.25
C LYS A 109 46.06 34.67 5.07
N ASP A 110 45.38 33.84 4.31
CA ASP A 110 45.59 33.72 2.87
C ASP A 110 44.25 33.97 2.17
N VAL A 111 44.20 35.05 1.39
CA VAL A 111 43.00 35.58 0.74
C VAL A 111 42.69 34.71 -0.48
N CYS A 112 41.66 33.87 -0.42
CA CYS A 112 41.09 33.21 -1.60
C CYS A 112 39.81 33.95 -2.04
N PHE A 113 39.88 34.62 -3.19
CA PHE A 113 38.72 35.19 -3.88
C PHE A 113 37.90 34.05 -4.50
N LEU A 114 36.69 33.78 -3.98
CA LEU A 114 35.70 32.95 -4.69
C LEU A 114 34.82 33.87 -5.53
N ARG A 115 35.11 33.89 -6.84
CA ARG A 115 34.28 34.53 -7.86
C ARG A 115 33.05 33.64 -8.10
N GLY A 116 31.86 34.15 -7.78
CA GLY A 116 30.59 33.46 -8.02
C GLY A 116 30.37 33.19 -9.50
N LEU A 117 30.02 31.94 -9.83
CA LEU A 117 29.41 31.58 -11.10
C LEU A 117 27.89 31.55 -10.88
N ASN A 118 27.21 32.56 -11.42
CA ASN A 118 25.78 32.52 -11.68
C ASN A 118 25.55 31.68 -12.94
N GLU A 119 24.74 30.63 -12.84
CA GLU A 119 24.02 30.09 -14.00
C GLU A 119 22.54 29.92 -13.61
N GLU A 120 21.74 30.90 -14.03
CA GLU A 120 20.29 30.83 -14.04
C GLU A 120 19.81 30.14 -15.32
N THR A 121 18.96 29.13 -15.12
CA THR A 121 17.76 28.79 -15.94
C THR A 121 17.91 28.18 -17.35
N GLY A 122 17.16 27.09 -17.57
CA GLY A 122 16.42 26.93 -18.84
C GLY A 122 16.35 25.52 -19.44
N ASN A 123 15.22 24.83 -19.22
CA ASN A 123 14.56 23.84 -20.09
C ASN A 123 15.37 22.92 -21.03
N SER A 124 15.22 21.60 -20.89
CA SER A 124 14.49 20.76 -21.87
C SER A 124 14.51 19.28 -21.48
N GLU A 125 13.39 18.62 -21.78
CA GLU A 125 13.13 17.19 -21.70
C GLU A 125 14.19 16.36 -22.45
N GLU A 126 14.61 15.22 -21.89
CA GLU A 126 14.65 13.96 -22.63
C GLU A 126 14.74 12.77 -21.65
N LEU A 127 13.57 12.20 -21.39
CA LEU A 127 13.42 10.77 -21.10
C LEU A 127 14.00 10.00 -22.28
N LEU A 128 15.00 9.14 -22.07
CA LEU A 128 15.19 7.90 -22.84
C LEU A 128 16.15 6.96 -22.10
N HIS A 129 15.56 6.06 -21.32
CA HIS A 129 16.15 4.75 -21.04
C HIS A 129 15.29 3.71 -21.79
N LEU A 130 15.71 3.41 -23.03
CA LEU A 130 15.67 2.10 -23.70
C LEU A 130 16.46 2.16 -24.99
#